data_AF-A0A8T3CIK0-F1
#
_entry.id   AF-A0A8T3CIK0-F1
#
_cell.length_a   1.000
_cell.length_b   1.000
_cell.length_c   1.000
_cell.angle_alpha   90.00
_cell.angle_beta   90.00
_cell.angle_gamma   90.00
#
_symmetry.space_group_name_H-M   'P 1'
#
loop_
_entity.id
_entity.type
_entity.pdbx_description
1 polymer ?
#
loop_
_entity_poly.entity_id
_entity_poly.type
_entity_poly.pdbx_seq_one_letter_code
_entity_poly.pdbx_strand_id
1 'polypeptide(L)'
;MEDGSIYMNNVQLSDAGLYHIVTQYISENKPEKHSRFHLQVFEPVSKPSITAECLRDNITLSCFSSQGSEVTYSWETLRPCGNDSCVHLGQMMEIHPFPPSEPTSYVCAAQNPVSRATSDPVDLGVCSVQQLKGVRWVPVICPVLLLLCIGLLVILCKRNQSRYSSPPPLNEATVPPSPLSPQSNLTSSL
;
A
#
# COMPACT_ATOMS: atom_id res chain seq x y z
N MET A 1 8.39 -37.90 51.94
CA MET A 1 7.44 -38.74 51.18
C MET A 1 7.56 -38.25 49.75
N GLU A 2 8.30 -38.97 48.91
CA GLU A 2 8.41 -38.66 47.48
C GLU A 2 7.07 -39.02 46.82
N ASP A 3 6.49 -38.10 46.07
CA ASP A 3 5.16 -38.24 45.45
C ASP A 3 5.18 -38.96 44.09
N GLY A 4 6.37 -39.40 43.64
CA GLY A 4 6.56 -40.06 42.36
C GLY A 4 6.47 -39.12 41.16
N SER A 5 6.66 -37.81 41.37
CA SER A 5 6.71 -36.81 40.29
C SER A 5 7.96 -36.98 39.42
N ILE A 6 7.78 -36.76 38.11
CA ILE A 6 8.85 -36.74 37.12
C ILE A 6 8.98 -35.32 36.60
N TYR A 7 10.21 -34.79 36.61
CA TYR A 7 10.52 -33.47 36.07
C TYR A 7 11.36 -33.63 34.80
N MET A 8 10.91 -33.02 33.71
CA MET A 8 11.68 -32.92 32.47
C MET A 8 12.04 -31.46 32.25
N ASN A 9 13.33 -31.16 32.16
CA ASN A 9 13.84 -29.83 31.90
C ASN A 9 14.40 -29.76 30.48
N ASN A 10 14.24 -28.60 29.83
CA ASN A 10 14.76 -28.37 28.47
C ASN A 10 14.27 -29.41 27.45
N VAL A 11 12.95 -29.67 27.46
CA VAL A 11 12.27 -30.61 26.57
C VAL A 11 12.42 -30.15 25.11
N GLN A 12 12.77 -31.08 24.24
CA GLN A 12 12.97 -30.87 22.80
C GLN A 12 11.85 -31.55 22.00
N LEU A 13 11.66 -31.13 20.74
CA LEU A 13 10.67 -31.74 19.84
C LEU A 13 10.87 -33.27 19.68
N SER A 14 12.11 -33.73 19.74
CA SER A 14 12.45 -35.16 19.67
C SER A 14 12.00 -35.97 20.88
N ASP A 15 11.65 -35.31 21.99
CA ASP A 15 11.15 -35.98 23.20
C ASP A 15 9.65 -36.28 23.09
N ALA A 16 8.96 -35.80 22.04
CA ALA A 16 7.56 -36.15 21.82
C ALA A 16 7.41 -37.66 21.56
N GLY A 17 6.41 -38.29 22.19
CA GLY A 17 6.19 -39.72 22.03
C GLY A 17 5.38 -40.38 23.14
N LEU A 18 5.27 -41.70 23.05
CA LEU A 18 4.57 -42.52 24.04
C LEU A 18 5.52 -42.91 25.17
N TYR A 19 5.20 -42.49 26.38
CA TYR A 19 5.96 -42.82 27.59
C TYR A 19 5.25 -43.91 28.39
N HIS A 20 6.07 -44.74 29.05
CA HIS A 20 5.63 -45.84 29.89
C HIS A 20 6.22 -45.67 31.30
N ILE A 21 5.35 -45.66 32.32
CA ILE A 21 5.75 -45.61 33.72
C ILE A 21 5.47 -46.98 34.33
N VAL A 22 6.49 -47.57 34.96
CA VAL A 22 6.40 -48.83 35.69
C VAL A 22 6.72 -48.56 37.16
N THR A 23 5.80 -48.92 38.05
CA THR A 23 5.97 -48.80 39.50
C THR A 23 6.05 -50.18 40.13
N GLN A 24 7.14 -50.44 40.87
CA GLN A 24 7.41 -51.69 41.57
C GLN A 24 7.31 -51.48 43.09
N TYR A 25 6.68 -52.42 43.79
CA TYR A 25 6.50 -52.38 45.25
C TYR A 25 7.55 -53.27 45.93
N ILE A 26 8.32 -52.70 46.87
CA ILE A 26 9.47 -53.41 47.50
C ILE A 26 9.02 -54.37 48.61
N SER A 27 7.97 -54.05 49.36
CA SER A 27 7.62 -54.77 50.61
C SER A 27 6.39 -55.67 50.50
N GLU A 28 5.72 -55.72 49.35
CA GLU A 28 4.51 -56.50 49.14
C GLU A 28 4.61 -57.21 47.80
N ASN A 29 4.12 -58.45 47.71
CA ASN A 29 4.00 -59.20 46.45
C ASN A 29 2.88 -58.62 45.56
N LYS A 30 2.83 -57.29 45.46
CA LYS A 30 1.87 -56.53 44.66
C LYS A 30 2.34 -56.53 43.21
N PRO A 31 1.41 -56.68 42.25
CA PRO A 31 1.73 -56.58 40.85
C PRO A 31 2.26 -55.18 40.52
N GLU A 32 3.14 -55.11 39.52
CA GLU A 32 3.61 -53.84 39.00
C GLU A 32 2.44 -52.99 38.50
N LYS A 33 2.51 -51.68 38.75
CA LYS A 33 1.57 -50.73 38.16
C LYS A 33 2.17 -50.16 36.88
N HIS A 34 1.38 -50.21 35.81
CA HIS A 34 1.75 -49.70 34.50
C HIS A 34 0.87 -48.49 34.16
N SER A 35 1.48 -47.41 33.68
CA SER A 35 0.76 -46.24 33.16
C SER A 35 1.41 -45.77 31.87
N ARG A 36 0.62 -45.16 30.97
CA ARG A 36 1.09 -44.64 29.69
C ARG A 36 0.52 -43.27 29.44
N PHE A 37 1.31 -42.40 28.82
CA PHE A 37 0.86 -41.09 28.36
C PHE A 37 1.61 -40.69 27.10
N HIS A 38 0.99 -39.83 26.29
CA HIS A 38 1.60 -39.27 25.09
C HIS A 38 2.09 -37.86 25.39
N LEU A 39 3.40 -37.64 25.28
CA LEU A 39 4.00 -36.31 25.41
C LEU A 39 3.96 -35.63 24.04
N GLN A 40 3.25 -34.51 23.95
CA GLN A 40 3.31 -33.62 22.80
C GLN A 40 4.21 -32.44 23.14
N VAL A 41 5.10 -32.09 22.22
CA VAL A 41 6.03 -30.97 22.36
C VAL A 41 5.85 -30.07 21.16
N PHE A 42 5.70 -28.77 21.41
CA PHE A 42 5.47 -27.77 20.37
C PHE A 42 6.51 -26.67 20.50
N GLU A 43 7.07 -26.25 19.36
CA GLU A 43 7.84 -25.01 19.28
C GLU A 43 6.88 -23.82 19.44
N PRO A 44 7.17 -22.85 20.32
CA PRO A 44 6.35 -21.65 20.45
C PRO A 44 6.25 -20.86 19.15
N VAL A 45 5.07 -20.31 18.88
CA VAL A 45 4.82 -19.51 17.67
C VAL A 45 5.53 -18.16 17.75
N SER A 46 6.20 -17.77 16.67
CA SER A 46 6.75 -16.41 16.54
C SER A 46 5.67 -15.38 16.21
N LYS A 47 6.00 -14.09 16.38
CA LYS A 47 5.11 -12.99 15.97
C LYS A 47 4.82 -13.11 14.46
N PRO A 48 3.55 -13.28 14.03
CA PRO A 48 3.23 -13.43 12.63
C PRO A 48 3.35 -12.10 11.88
N SER A 49 3.58 -12.21 10.57
CA SER A 49 3.63 -11.12 9.61
C SER A 49 2.49 -11.24 8.60
N ILE A 50 2.02 -10.11 8.10
CA ILE A 50 0.97 -10.05 7.09
C ILE A 50 1.56 -9.57 5.76
N THR A 51 1.19 -10.26 4.67
CA THR A 51 1.44 -9.80 3.30
C THR A 51 0.11 -9.58 2.59
N ALA A 52 0.04 -8.54 1.76
CA ALA A 52 -1.16 -8.21 0.98
C ALA A 52 -0.87 -8.32 -0.52
N GLU A 53 -1.72 -9.07 -1.23
CA GLU A 53 -1.77 -9.10 -2.68
C GLU A 53 -2.96 -8.25 -3.15
N CYS A 54 -2.64 -7.17 -3.87
CA CYS A 54 -3.61 -6.18 -4.31
C CYS A 54 -4.00 -6.42 -5.77
N LEU A 55 -5.23 -6.87 -6.00
CA LEU A 55 -5.83 -6.98 -7.32
C LEU A 55 -6.78 -5.79 -7.55
N ARG A 56 -7.43 -5.71 -8.72
CA ARG A 56 -8.32 -4.57 -9.05
C ARG A 56 -9.56 -4.54 -8.17
N ASP A 57 -10.21 -5.68 -8.01
CA ASP A 57 -11.53 -5.78 -7.37
C ASP A 57 -11.47 -6.51 -6.02
N ASN A 58 -10.29 -7.04 -5.65
CA ASN A 58 -10.10 -7.84 -4.46
C ASN A 58 -8.69 -7.71 -3.86
N ILE A 59 -8.59 -8.08 -2.59
CA ILE A 59 -7.32 -8.19 -1.87
C ILE A 59 -7.24 -9.56 -1.22
N THR A 60 -6.07 -10.19 -1.31
CA THR A 60 -5.76 -11.40 -0.55
C THR A 60 -4.72 -11.07 0.50
N LEU A 61 -5.09 -11.22 1.78
CA LEU A 61 -4.17 -11.15 2.90
C LEU A 61 -3.65 -12.54 3.23
N SER A 62 -2.36 -12.67 3.46
CA SER A 62 -1.73 -13.91 3.92
C SER A 62 -0.99 -13.67 5.22
N CYS A 63 -1.11 -14.61 6.14
CA CYS A 63 -0.45 -14.57 7.43
C CYS A 63 0.64 -15.64 7.49
N PHE A 64 1.77 -15.29 8.11
CA PHE A 64 2.91 -16.21 8.22
C PHE A 64 3.66 -16.01 9.53
N SER A 65 3.94 -17.11 10.23
CA SER A 65 4.86 -17.17 11.37
C SER A 65 6.11 -17.96 10.97
N SER A 66 7.30 -17.47 11.33
CA SER A 66 8.58 -18.10 10.96
C SER A 66 8.97 -19.29 11.83
N GLN A 67 8.43 -19.36 13.05
CA GLN A 67 8.61 -20.45 14.00
C GLN A 67 7.27 -20.91 14.55
N GLY A 68 7.19 -22.18 14.94
CA GLY A 68 6.01 -22.77 15.55
C GLY A 68 5.68 -24.15 14.99
N SER A 69 5.30 -25.06 15.88
CA SER A 69 4.80 -26.39 15.51
C SER A 69 3.28 -26.38 15.36
N GLU A 70 2.77 -27.01 14.29
CA GLU A 70 1.34 -27.21 14.04
C GLU A 70 0.50 -25.93 14.18
N VAL A 71 0.98 -24.85 13.56
CA VAL A 71 0.40 -23.52 13.71
C VAL A 71 -0.96 -23.43 13.02
N THR A 72 -1.93 -22.90 13.75
CA THR A 72 -3.25 -22.50 13.22
C THR A 72 -3.35 -20.99 13.17
N TYR A 73 -4.09 -20.48 12.17
CA TYR A 73 -4.21 -19.05 11.89
C TYR A 73 -5.66 -18.60 11.97
N SER A 74 -5.86 -17.38 12.46
CA SER A 74 -7.15 -16.69 12.45
C SER A 74 -6.96 -15.20 12.21
N TRP A 75 -7.98 -14.56 11.67
CA TRP A 75 -8.02 -13.13 11.41
C TRP A 75 -9.09 -12.47 12.24
N GLU A 76 -8.76 -11.31 12.80
CA GLU A 76 -9.66 -10.46 13.57
C GLU A 76 -9.67 -9.07 12.94
N THR A 77 -10.87 -8.51 12.76
CA THR A 77 -11.05 -7.10 12.39
C THR A 77 -11.08 -6.24 13.64
N LEU A 78 -10.34 -5.12 13.66
CA LEU A 78 -10.32 -4.22 14.81
C LEU A 78 -11.59 -3.37 14.99
N ARG A 79 -12.51 -3.41 14.03
CA ARG A 79 -13.84 -2.80 14.18
C ARG A 79 -14.86 -3.82 14.69
N PRO A 80 -15.84 -3.38 15.52
CA PRO A 80 -16.94 -4.23 15.93
C PRO A 80 -17.78 -4.61 14.70
N CYS A 81 -17.71 -5.88 14.30
CA CYS A 81 -18.69 -6.46 13.38
C CYS A 81 -19.95 -6.69 14.20
N GLY A 82 -21.08 -6.11 13.77
CA GLY A 82 -22.32 -6.07 14.55
C GLY A 82 -22.75 -7.43 15.11
N ASN A 83 -23.50 -8.23 14.35
CA ASN A 83 -24.03 -9.52 14.80
C ASN A 83 -23.26 -10.73 14.24
N ASP A 84 -22.29 -10.50 13.36
CA ASP A 84 -21.50 -11.55 12.70
C ASP A 84 -20.17 -11.80 13.40
N SER A 85 -19.70 -13.05 13.33
CA SER A 85 -18.37 -13.45 13.81
C SER A 85 -17.29 -12.68 13.05
N CYS A 86 -16.59 -11.76 13.73
CA CYS A 86 -15.41 -11.05 13.24
C CYS A 86 -14.17 -11.93 12.99
N VAL A 87 -14.27 -13.22 13.29
CA VAL A 87 -13.15 -14.15 13.23
C VAL A 87 -13.23 -14.97 11.96
N HIS A 88 -12.24 -14.80 11.08
CA HIS A 88 -12.06 -15.64 9.90
C HIS A 88 -10.94 -16.65 10.16
N LEU A 89 -11.25 -17.94 10.03
CA LEU A 89 -10.28 -19.01 10.24
C LEU A 89 -9.48 -19.27 8.97
N GLY A 90 -8.18 -19.53 9.13
CA GLY A 90 -7.29 -19.89 8.04
C GLY A 90 -6.15 -18.91 7.84
N GLN A 91 -5.15 -19.37 7.09
CA GLN A 91 -3.93 -18.62 6.84
C GLN A 91 -4.13 -17.45 5.86
N MET A 92 -5.06 -17.60 4.93
CA MET A 92 -5.39 -16.61 3.91
C MET A 92 -6.79 -16.04 4.16
N MET A 93 -6.95 -14.75 3.88
CA MET A 93 -8.22 -14.05 3.95
C MET A 93 -8.41 -13.25 2.66
N GLU A 94 -9.51 -13.52 1.96
CA GLU A 94 -9.91 -12.76 0.77
C GLU A 94 -10.92 -11.68 1.16
N ILE A 95 -10.75 -10.50 0.56
CA ILE A 95 -11.56 -9.32 0.83
C ILE A 95 -12.15 -8.83 -0.49
N HIS A 96 -13.48 -8.89 -0.58
CA HIS A 96 -14.28 -8.45 -1.71
C HIS A 96 -15.56 -7.73 -1.23
N PRO A 97 -16.01 -6.68 -1.94
CA PRO A 97 -15.30 -5.95 -2.99
C PRO A 97 -14.23 -5.00 -2.41
N PHE A 98 -13.20 -4.68 -3.20
CA PHE A 98 -12.22 -3.62 -2.89
C PHE A 98 -12.47 -2.35 -3.72
N PRO A 99 -12.36 -1.13 -3.15
CA PRO A 99 -12.12 -0.82 -1.74
C PRO A 99 -13.30 -1.18 -0.82
N PRO A 100 -13.03 -1.53 0.45
CA PRO A 100 -14.08 -1.75 1.43
C PRO A 100 -14.92 -0.48 1.60
N SER A 101 -16.18 -0.64 1.97
CA SER A 101 -17.09 0.49 2.25
C SER A 101 -16.61 1.37 3.40
N GLU A 102 -15.92 0.78 4.37
CA GLU A 102 -15.42 1.45 5.58
C GLU A 102 -13.94 1.14 5.83
N PRO A 103 -13.14 2.12 6.32
CA PRO A 103 -11.75 1.88 6.71
C PRO A 103 -11.66 0.83 7.82
N THR A 104 -11.07 -0.32 7.52
CA THR A 104 -10.95 -1.45 8.43
C THR A 104 -9.50 -1.92 8.48
N SER A 105 -9.01 -2.19 9.69
CA SER A 105 -7.70 -2.79 9.93
C SER A 105 -7.84 -4.24 10.38
N TYR A 106 -6.91 -5.06 9.90
CA TYR A 106 -6.90 -6.51 10.11
C TYR A 106 -5.69 -6.92 10.94
N VAL A 107 -5.92 -7.84 11.88
CA VAL A 107 -4.88 -8.47 12.68
C VAL A 107 -4.96 -9.97 12.46
N CYS A 108 -3.81 -10.61 12.26
CA CYS A 108 -3.72 -12.07 12.26
C CYS A 108 -3.24 -12.57 13.62
N ALA A 109 -3.82 -13.68 14.08
CA ALA A 109 -3.30 -14.47 15.17
C ALA A 109 -2.76 -15.81 14.64
N ALA A 110 -1.60 -16.21 15.15
CA ALA A 110 -1.01 -17.53 14.98
C ALA A 110 -1.01 -18.22 16.35
N GLN A 111 -1.42 -19.49 16.42
CA GLN A 111 -1.46 -20.22 17.68
C GLN A 111 -1.18 -21.72 17.53
N ASN A 112 -0.69 -22.30 18.60
CA ASN A 112 -0.63 -23.74 18.83
C ASN A 112 -0.98 -24.03 20.32
N PRO A 113 -1.01 -25.30 20.78
CA PRO A 113 -1.44 -25.63 22.14
C PRO A 113 -0.64 -24.98 23.27
N VAL A 114 0.58 -24.48 23.00
CA VAL A 114 1.48 -23.91 24.02
C VAL A 114 1.63 -22.40 23.94
N SER A 115 1.23 -21.77 22.82
CA SER A 115 1.52 -20.35 22.58
C SER A 115 0.58 -19.70 21.56
N ARG A 116 0.38 -18.38 21.70
CA ARG A 116 -0.40 -17.54 20.79
C ARG A 116 0.34 -16.22 20.57
N ALA A 117 0.40 -15.75 19.33
CA ALA A 117 0.97 -14.45 18.98
C ALA A 117 0.13 -13.75 17.91
N THR A 118 0.15 -12.41 17.91
CA THR A 118 -0.60 -11.58 16.96
C THR A 118 0.33 -10.69 16.14
N SER A 119 -0.07 -10.39 14.91
CA SER A 119 0.67 -9.51 14.00
C SER A 119 0.48 -8.04 14.40
N ASP A 120 1.26 -7.17 13.77
CA ASP A 120 0.88 -5.76 13.71
C ASP A 120 -0.37 -5.59 12.83
N PRO A 121 -1.23 -4.58 13.07
CA PRO A 121 -2.40 -4.31 12.25
C PRO A 121 -2.01 -3.89 10.82
N VAL A 122 -2.80 -4.30 9.83
CA VAL A 122 -2.67 -3.84 8.44
C VAL A 122 -3.91 -3.08 7.97
N ASP A 123 -3.68 -1.93 7.33
CA ASP A 123 -4.72 -1.12 6.70
C ASP A 123 -4.79 -1.38 5.19
N LEU A 124 -6.00 -1.48 4.65
CA LEU A 124 -6.22 -1.70 3.21
C LEU A 124 -5.81 -0.50 2.32
N GLY A 125 -5.49 0.65 2.92
CA GLY A 125 -4.87 1.79 2.23
C GLY A 125 -3.52 1.45 1.60
N VAL A 126 -2.87 0.35 1.99
CA VAL A 126 -1.64 -0.14 1.35
C VAL A 126 -1.81 -0.39 -0.15
N CYS A 127 -3.00 -0.82 -0.60
CA CYS A 127 -3.25 -1.17 -2.00
C CYS A 127 -3.54 0.04 -2.89
N SER A 128 -4.07 1.15 -2.35
CA SER A 128 -4.31 2.37 -3.14
C SER A 128 -3.00 3.09 -3.51
N VAL A 129 -1.99 3.04 -2.63
CA VAL A 129 -0.67 3.63 -2.88
C VAL A 129 0.10 2.91 -3.99
N GLN A 130 -0.08 1.59 -4.14
CA GLN A 130 0.59 0.82 -5.20
C GLN A 130 0.08 1.16 -6.61
N GLN A 131 -1.22 1.42 -6.76
CA GLN A 131 -1.82 1.75 -8.06
C GLN A 131 -1.38 3.12 -8.61
N LEU A 132 -0.98 4.05 -7.74
CA LEU A 132 -0.57 5.42 -8.12
C LEU A 132 0.81 5.50 -8.80
N LYS A 133 1.60 4.42 -8.82
CA LYS A 133 2.90 4.40 -9.53
C LYS A 133 2.76 4.23 -11.05
N GLY A 134 1.53 4.24 -11.58
CA GLY A 134 1.18 3.81 -12.93
C GLY A 134 1.11 4.86 -14.04
N VAL A 135 1.56 6.12 -13.88
CA VAL A 135 1.51 7.08 -15.00
C VAL A 135 2.80 7.13 -15.80
N ARG A 136 3.14 5.99 -16.41
CA ARG A 136 4.31 5.75 -17.26
C ARG A 136 4.38 6.65 -18.52
N TRP A 137 3.25 7.23 -18.90
CA TRP A 137 3.10 8.05 -20.11
C TRP A 137 3.27 9.55 -19.84
N VAL A 138 3.08 10.01 -18.60
CA VAL A 138 3.23 11.43 -18.22
C VAL A 138 4.61 12.01 -18.58
N PRO A 139 5.75 11.33 -18.32
CA PRO A 139 7.04 11.87 -18.72
C PRO A 139 7.27 11.84 -20.25
N VAL A 140 6.43 11.15 -21.03
CA VAL A 140 6.49 11.11 -22.50
C VAL A 140 5.55 12.14 -23.12
N ILE A 141 4.37 12.34 -22.54
CA ILE A 141 3.34 13.26 -23.04
C ILE A 141 3.75 14.72 -22.83
N CYS A 142 4.35 15.05 -21.68
CA CYS A 142 4.82 16.41 -21.39
C CYS A 142 5.85 16.94 -22.43
N PRO A 143 6.94 16.23 -22.78
CA PRO A 143 7.90 16.72 -23.76
C PRO A 143 7.32 16.78 -25.18
N VAL A 144 6.44 15.84 -25.58
CA VAL A 144 5.81 15.88 -26.91
C VAL A 144 4.89 17.10 -27.05
N LEU A 145 4.10 17.41 -26.02
CA LEU A 145 3.27 18.62 -25.99
C LEU A 145 4.12 19.90 -26.00
N LEU A 146 5.23 19.91 -25.24
CA LEU A 146 6.16 21.04 -25.25
C LEU A 146 6.74 21.29 -26.64
N LEU A 147 7.19 20.24 -27.34
CA LEU A 147 7.74 20.32 -28.69
C LEU A 147 6.70 20.80 -29.71
N LEU A 148 5.44 20.35 -29.61
CA LEU A 148 4.35 20.82 -30.45
C LEU A 148 4.03 22.31 -30.21
N CYS A 149 4.01 22.75 -28.95
CA CYS A 149 3.83 24.16 -28.60
C CYS A 149 4.95 25.03 -29.16
N ILE A 150 6.21 24.63 -29.01
CA ILE A 150 7.37 25.33 -29.58
C ILE A 150 7.25 25.39 -31.11
N GLY A 151 6.89 24.28 -31.76
CA GLY A 151 6.68 24.23 -33.21
C GLY A 151 5.60 25.20 -33.69
N LEU A 152 4.45 25.26 -33.01
CA LEU A 152 3.36 26.19 -33.31
C LEU A 152 3.79 27.65 -33.12
N LEU A 153 4.51 27.97 -32.05
CA LEU A 153 5.05 29.32 -31.82
C LEU A 153 5.98 29.74 -32.96
N VAL A 154 6.87 28.86 -33.40
CA VAL A 154 7.77 29.12 -34.54
C VAL A 154 6.97 29.39 -35.83
N ILE A 155 5.92 28.61 -36.10
CA ILE A 155 5.05 28.80 -37.28
C ILE A 155 4.33 30.15 -37.21
N LEU A 156 3.78 30.52 -36.04
CA LEU A 156 3.10 31.80 -35.85
C LEU A 156 4.06 32.99 -35.97
N CYS A 157 5.27 32.88 -35.40
CA CYS A 157 6.32 33.89 -35.56
C CYS A 157 6.72 34.07 -37.03
N LYS A 158 6.84 32.99 -37.80
CA LYS A 158 7.10 33.06 -39.25
C LYS A 158 5.95 33.70 -40.02
N ARG A 159 4.69 33.36 -39.72
CA ARG A 159 3.51 34.00 -40.34
C ARG A 159 3.43 35.49 -40.01
N ASN A 160 3.79 35.88 -38.79
CA ASN A 160 3.77 37.28 -38.38
C ASN A 160 4.93 38.09 -39.00
N GLN A 161 6.13 37.51 -39.11
CA GLN A 161 7.23 38.13 -39.87
C GLN A 161 6.86 38.32 -41.34
N SER A 162 6.23 37.33 -41.97
CA SER A 162 5.73 37.45 -43.34
C SER A 162 4.64 38.51 -43.51
N ARG A 163 3.89 38.85 -42.45
CA ARG A 163 2.92 39.95 -42.44
C ARG A 163 3.58 41.32 -42.23
N TYR A 164 4.68 41.37 -41.49
CA TYR A 164 5.45 42.60 -41.24
C TYR A 164 6.33 43.00 -42.43
N SER A 165 6.79 42.04 -43.23
CA SER A 165 7.59 42.30 -44.44
C SER A 165 6.81 42.83 -45.65
N SER A 166 5.48 42.98 -45.55
CA SER A 166 4.69 43.71 -46.56
C SER A 166 4.55 45.17 -46.12
N PRO A 167 5.19 46.15 -46.78
CA PRO A 167 5.06 47.55 -46.41
C PRO A 167 3.65 48.07 -46.75
N PRO A 168 3.07 49.02 -45.96
CA PRO A 168 1.86 49.71 -46.37
C PRO A 168 2.11 50.58 -47.61
N PRO A 169 1.11 50.82 -48.47
CA PRO A 169 1.27 51.68 -49.64
C PRO A 169 1.62 53.09 -49.18
N LEU A 170 2.68 53.65 -49.76
CA LEU A 170 3.13 55.03 -49.56
C LEU A 170 2.07 55.96 -50.15
N ASN A 171 1.14 56.45 -49.34
CA ASN A 171 0.29 57.57 -49.71
C ASN A 171 1.10 58.88 -49.59
N GLU A 172 1.20 59.51 -50.75
CA GLU A 172 1.85 60.76 -51.06
C GLU A 172 1.40 61.89 -50.11
N ALA A 173 2.37 62.47 -49.40
CA ALA A 173 2.17 63.72 -48.69
C ALA A 173 2.23 64.86 -49.70
N THR A 174 1.23 65.75 -49.69
CA THR A 174 1.35 67.23 -49.67
C THR A 174 0.15 67.88 -50.36
N VAL A 175 -0.75 68.52 -49.59
CA VAL A 175 -1.20 69.91 -49.81
C VAL A 175 -1.74 70.46 -48.47
N PRO A 176 -1.11 71.45 -47.83
CA PRO A 176 -1.73 72.25 -46.77
C PRO A 176 -2.51 73.45 -47.36
N PRO A 177 -3.59 73.93 -46.71
CA PRO A 177 -4.44 74.98 -47.26
C PRO A 177 -3.79 76.37 -47.19
N SER A 178 -4.11 77.17 -48.20
CA SER A 178 -3.73 78.58 -48.39
C SER A 178 -4.07 79.48 -47.18
N PRO A 179 -3.18 80.38 -46.75
CA PRO A 179 -3.53 81.46 -45.83
C PRO A 179 -4.08 82.68 -46.57
N LEU A 180 -5.09 83.32 -45.98
CA LEU A 180 -5.65 84.61 -46.41
C LEU A 180 -4.62 85.75 -46.32
N SER A 181 -4.66 86.63 -47.32
CA SER A 181 -3.94 87.91 -47.37
C SER A 181 -4.47 88.94 -46.36
N PRO A 182 -3.58 89.79 -45.83
CA PRO A 182 -3.90 91.19 -45.57
C PRO A 182 -3.10 92.11 -46.51
N GLN A 183 -3.80 93.04 -47.16
CA GLN A 183 -3.22 94.11 -47.97
C GLN A 183 -2.42 95.08 -47.11
N SER A 184 -1.15 95.31 -47.43
CA SER A 184 -0.40 96.48 -47.01
C SER A 184 -0.45 97.53 -48.13
N ASN A 185 -1.14 98.63 -47.86
CA ASN A 185 -1.10 99.82 -48.69
C ASN A 185 0.13 100.67 -48.35
N LEU A 186 0.75 101.18 -49.41
CA LEU A 186 1.93 102.02 -49.42
C LEU A 186 1.77 103.30 -48.59
N THR A 187 2.84 103.67 -47.88
CA THR A 187 3.16 105.07 -47.55
C THR A 187 4.56 105.38 -48.08
N SER A 188 4.64 106.31 -49.03
CA SER A 188 5.80 107.18 -49.24
C SER A 188 5.23 108.59 -49.39
N SER A 189 5.54 109.43 -48.42
CA SER A 189 5.53 110.88 -48.59
C SER A 189 6.80 111.29 -49.37
N LEU A 190 6.80 112.56 -49.80
CA LEU A 190 8.00 113.38 -49.98
C LEU A 190 9.02 113.18 -48.85
#